data_AF-A0A800JZL9-F1
#
_entry.id   AF-A0A800JZL9-F1
#
_cell.length_a   1.000
_cell.length_b   1.000
_cell.length_c   1.000
_cell.angle_alpha   90.00
_cell.angle_beta   90.00
_cell.angle_gamma   90.00
#
_symmetry.space_group_name_H-M   'P 1'
#
loop_
_entity.id
_entity.type
_entity.pdbx_description
1 polymer ?
#
loop_
_entity_poly.entity_id
_entity_poly.type
_entity_poly.pdbx_seq_one_letter_code
_entity_poly.pdbx_strand_id
1 'polypeptide(L)' 'MLGVIDHSGTEGNDNAKLRRIEEQKVREAAKRAGFEVVGSSDLLRNPADDLSTGVFDPAIRGHTDRFLIKLRKPM' A
#
# COMPACT_ATOMS: atom_id res chain seq x y z
N MET A 1 -4.34 17.89 -3.11
CA MET A 1 -3.81 16.85 -2.19
C MET A 1 -4.42 15.52 -2.60
N LEU A 2 -3.64 14.44 -2.59
CA LEU A 2 -4.12 13.09 -2.89
C LEU A 2 -3.75 12.14 -1.75
N GLY A 3 -4.70 11.34 -1.28
CA GLY A 3 -4.45 10.23 -0.36
C GLY A 3 -4.44 8.92 -1.15
N VAL A 4 -3.49 8.05 -0.87
CA VAL A 4 -3.42 6.71 -1.47
C VAL A 4 -3.44 5.68 -0.35
N ILE A 5 -4.34 4.71 -0.48
CA ILE A 5 -4.44 3.53 0.37
C ILE A 5 -4.37 2.31 -0.55
N ASP A 6 -3.53 1.35 -0.22
CA ASP A 6 -3.49 0.05 -0.88
C ASP A 6 -3.06 -1.03 0.12
N HIS A 7 -3.22 -2.29 -0.26
CA HIS A 7 -2.81 -3.44 0.53
C HIS A 7 -1.31 -3.69 0.39
N SER A 8 -0.63 -3.76 1.52
CA SER A 8 0.81 -3.98 1.54
C SER A 8 1.14 -5.33 0.94
N GLY A 9 2.04 -5.31 -0.04
CA GLY A 9 2.73 -6.48 -0.56
C GLY A 9 4.16 -6.53 -0.05
N THR A 10 4.78 -7.68 -0.19
CA THR A 10 6.20 -7.89 0.11
C THR A 10 6.96 -8.30 -1.14
N GLU A 11 8.25 -8.01 -1.18
CA GLU A 11 9.15 -8.48 -2.22
C GLU A 11 9.12 -10.01 -2.31
N GLY A 12 9.24 -10.54 -3.52
CA GLY A 12 9.23 -12.00 -3.79
C GLY A 12 7.84 -12.63 -3.95
N ASN A 13 6.78 -12.00 -3.47
CA ASN A 13 5.41 -12.49 -3.68
C ASN A 13 4.86 -12.13 -5.06
N ASP A 14 3.94 -12.96 -5.57
CA ASP A 14 3.09 -12.62 -6.71
C ASP A 14 1.99 -11.63 -6.28
N ASN A 15 2.41 -10.39 -6.03
CA ASN A 15 1.54 -9.33 -5.54
C ASN A 15 0.39 -9.01 -6.51
N ALA A 16 0.58 -9.23 -7.82
CA ALA A 16 -0.47 -9.03 -8.82
C ALA A 16 -1.62 -10.03 -8.62
N LYS A 17 -1.30 -11.31 -8.39
CA LYS A 17 -2.29 -12.34 -8.05
C LYS A 17 -2.93 -12.10 -6.69
N LEU A 18 -2.14 -11.70 -5.68
CA LEU A 18 -2.63 -11.45 -4.33
C LEU A 18 -3.44 -10.14 -4.19
N ARG A 19 -3.44 -9.29 -5.22
CA ARG A 19 -4.07 -7.96 -5.22
C ARG A 19 -3.46 -7.04 -4.16
N ARG A 20 -2.13 -7.06 -4.08
CA ARG A 20 -1.29 -6.28 -3.16
C ARG A 20 -0.26 -5.48 -3.96
N ILE A 21 0.43 -4.55 -3.30
CA ILE A 21 1.57 -3.82 -3.87
C ILE A 21 2.57 -3.41 -2.80
N GLU A 22 3.86 -3.50 -3.12
CA GLU A 22 4.91 -2.96 -2.26
C GLU A 22 4.79 -1.43 -2.20
N GLU A 23 4.71 -0.88 -0.99
CA GLU A 23 4.52 0.56 -0.77
C GLU A 23 5.60 1.41 -1.47
N GLN A 24 6.83 0.92 -1.48
CA GLN A 24 7.95 1.61 -2.12
C GLN A 24 7.71 1.82 -3.62
N LYS A 25 7.11 0.84 -4.31
CA LYS A 25 6.76 0.96 -5.74
C LYS A 25 5.73 2.07 -5.97
N VAL A 26 4.76 2.23 -5.06
CA VAL A 26 3.77 3.32 -5.11
C VAL A 26 4.43 4.68 -4.85
N ARG A 27 5.33 4.77 -3.87
CA ARG A 27 6.08 6.01 -3.58
C ARG A 27 6.94 6.44 -4.77
N GLU A 28 7.59 5.50 -5.45
CA GLU A 28 8.38 5.78 -6.65
C GLU A 28 7.50 6.16 -7.86
N ALA A 29 6.38 5.49 -8.05
CA ALA A 29 5.42 5.85 -9.09
C ALA A 29 4.87 7.26 -8.88
N ALA A 30 4.53 7.62 -7.64
CA ALA A 30 4.11 8.97 -7.27
C ALA A 30 5.17 10.02 -7.63
N LYS A 31 6.45 9.77 -7.28
CA LYS A 31 7.56 10.65 -7.64
C LYS A 31 7.71 10.82 -9.15
N ARG A 32 7.67 9.73 -9.92
CA ARG A 32 7.72 9.78 -11.40
C ARG A 32 6.55 10.55 -12.01
N ALA A 33 5.38 10.51 -11.37
CA ALA A 33 4.21 11.27 -11.76
C ALA A 33 4.25 12.75 -11.33
N GLY A 34 5.37 13.22 -10.75
CA GLY A 34 5.55 14.59 -10.29
C GLY A 34 4.86 14.90 -8.96
N PHE A 35 4.60 13.89 -8.12
CA PHE A 35 4.12 14.09 -6.75
C PHE A 35 5.25 13.94 -5.73
N GLU A 36 5.11 14.65 -4.63
CA GLU A 36 5.89 14.49 -3.42
C GLU A 36 5.08 13.72 -2.38
N VAL A 37 5.73 12.79 -1.67
CA VAL A 37 5.16 12.16 -0.48
C VAL A 37 5.38 13.10 0.70
N VAL A 38 4.30 13.65 1.24
CA VAL A 38 4.35 14.67 2.31
C VAL A 38 3.88 14.13 3.67
N GLY A 39 3.56 12.84 3.74
CA GLY A 39 3.24 12.17 5.00
C GLY A 39 2.75 10.74 4.78
N SER A 40 2.70 9.99 5.88
CA SER A 40 2.09 8.68 5.98
C SER A 40 1.42 8.52 7.35
N SER A 41 0.59 7.50 7.49
CA SER A 41 -0.08 7.19 8.75
C SER A 41 -0.11 5.68 8.96
N ASP A 42 0.01 5.28 10.24
CA ASP A 42 -0.07 3.88 10.64
C ASP A 42 -1.49 3.41 10.96
N LEU A 43 -2.51 4.26 10.74
CA LEU A 43 -3.91 4.00 11.10
C LEU A 43 -4.46 2.67 10.55
N LEU A 44 -3.97 2.21 9.40
CA LEU A 44 -4.42 0.98 8.74
C LEU A 44 -3.36 -0.13 8.73
N ARG A 45 -2.30 0.03 9.51
CA ARG A 45 -1.28 -1.01 9.67
C ARG A 45 -1.84 -2.16 10.49
N ASN A 46 -1.53 -3.37 10.05
CA ASN A 46 -1.84 -4.61 10.74
C ASN A 46 -0.61 -5.53 10.75
N PRO A 47 0.19 -5.54 11.83
CA PRO A 47 1.36 -6.41 11.92
C PRO A 47 1.03 -7.91 11.98
N ALA A 48 -0.25 -8.28 12.12
CA ALA A 48 -0.69 -9.68 12.09
C ALA A 48 -1.01 -10.20 10.67
N ASP A 49 -1.02 -9.36 9.64
CA ASP A 49 -1.12 -9.79 8.24
C ASP A 49 0.26 -10.17 7.72
N ASP A 50 0.46 -11.46 7.40
CA ASP A 50 1.73 -11.99 6.91
C ASP A 50 2.01 -11.69 5.42
N LEU A 51 1.08 -11.01 4.75
CA LEU A 51 1.18 -10.56 3.36
C LEU A 51 1.25 -11.70 2.32
N SER A 52 1.02 -12.95 2.72
CA SER A 52 1.11 -14.13 1.86
C SER A 52 -0.22 -14.52 1.22
N THR A 53 -1.33 -14.06 1.80
CA THR A 53 -2.69 -14.42 1.38
C THR A 53 -3.36 -13.28 0.60
N GLY A 54 -4.20 -13.64 -0.38
CA GLY A 54 -4.91 -12.67 -1.20
C GLY A 54 -5.95 -11.89 -0.39
N VAL A 55 -6.09 -10.59 -0.66
CA VAL A 55 -6.88 -9.67 0.20
C VAL A 55 -8.39 -9.95 0.23
N PHE A 56 -8.89 -10.77 -0.70
CA PHE A 56 -10.28 -11.21 -0.78
C PHE A 56 -10.54 -12.55 -0.12
N ASP A 57 -9.51 -13.23 0.38
CA ASP A 57 -9.66 -14.48 1.11
C ASP A 57 -10.56 -14.26 2.35
N PRO A 58 -11.62 -15.06 2.53
CA PRO A 58 -12.53 -14.92 3.67
C PRO A 58 -11.83 -14.93 5.03
N ALA A 59 -10.69 -15.62 5.17
CA ALA A 59 -9.96 -15.73 6.43
C ALA A 59 -9.34 -14.40 6.90
N ILE A 60 -9.02 -13.48 5.98
CA ILE A 60 -8.33 -12.22 6.29
C ILE A 60 -9.07 -10.97 5.77
N ARG A 61 -10.25 -11.14 5.19
CA ARG A 61 -11.02 -10.04 4.61
C ARG A 61 -11.32 -8.97 5.67
N GLY A 62 -10.90 -7.74 5.39
CA GLY A 62 -11.04 -6.60 6.32
C GLY A 62 -9.92 -6.50 7.37
N HIS A 63 -9.03 -7.48 7.48
CA HIS A 63 -7.93 -7.56 8.44
C HIS A 63 -6.56 -7.59 7.75
N THR A 64 -6.40 -6.87 6.65
CA THR A 64 -5.13 -6.77 5.91
C THR A 64 -4.30 -5.57 6.34
N ASP A 65 -2.98 -5.66 6.22
CA ASP A 65 -2.08 -4.51 6.33
C ASP A 65 -2.26 -3.60 5.12
N ARG A 66 -2.51 -2.32 5.38
CA ARG A 66 -2.62 -1.30 4.35
C ARG A 66 -1.80 -0.10 4.72
N PHE A 67 -1.05 0.41 3.76
CA PHE A 67 -0.37 1.69 3.93
C PHE A 67 -1.31 2.83 3.56
N LEU A 68 -1.11 3.99 4.21
CA LEU A 68 -1.77 5.25 3.89
C LEU A 68 -0.70 6.31 3.66
N ILE A 69 -0.62 6.85 2.45
CA ILE A 69 0.32 7.92 2.09
C ILE A 69 -0.42 9.17 1.61
N LYS A 70 0.10 10.34 1.98
CA LYS A 70 -0.38 11.65 1.58
C LYS A 70 0.57 12.23 0.54
N LEU A 71 0.03 12.59 -0.61
CA LEU A 71 0.76 13.13 -1.75
C LEU A 71 0.38 14.58 -2.01
N ARG A 72 1.38 15.38 -2.40
CA ARG A 72 1.22 16.76 -2.88
C ARG A 72 1.83 16.85 -4.28
N LYS A 73 1.13 17.47 -5.23
CA LYS A 73 1.75 17.87 -6.49
C LYS A 73 2.38 19.26 -6.29
N PRO A 74 3.69 19.44 -6.49
CA PRO A 74 4.29 20.76 -6.53
C PRO A 74 3.70 21.53 -7.73
N MET A 75 3.47 22.82 -7.55
CA MET A 75 3.05 23.72 -8.65
C MET A 75 4.21 23.97 -9.61
#